data_AF-A0A517QQS5-F1
#
_entry.id   AF-A0A517QQS5-F1
#
_cell.length_a   1.000
_cell.length_b   1.000
_cell.length_c   1.000
_cell.angle_alpha   90.00
_cell.angle_beta   90.00
_cell.angle_gamma   90.00
#
_symmetry.space_group_name_H-M   'P 1'
#
loop_
_entity.id
_entity.type
_entity.pdbx_description
1 polymer ?
#
loop_
_entity_poly.entity_id
_entity_poly.type
_entity_poly.pdbx_seq_one_letter_code
_entity_poly.pdbx_strand_id
1 'polypeptide(L)'
;MSEHQTAEVDDDNVVDLLDVEECGKAGRKPPKARRYRIRIDKERYVVEVPEMTGRALLVLAGKTPPEQFTISQKLRGGQTETIGLDDVADFTRRGVERFMTLPLDQTEG
;
A
#
# COMPACT_ATOMS: atom_id res chain seq x y z
N MET A 1 -34.61 -8.93 16.32
CA MET A 1 -33.59 -7.96 16.76
C MET A 1 -32.33 -8.76 17.01
N SER A 2 -31.29 -8.55 16.20
CA SER A 2 -30.00 -9.22 16.40
C SER A 2 -28.93 -8.14 16.34
N GLU A 3 -28.29 -7.96 17.48
CA GLU A 3 -27.30 -6.94 17.79
C GLU A 3 -26.13 -7.02 16.80
N HIS A 4 -25.89 -5.92 16.10
CA HIS A 4 -24.63 -5.72 15.38
C HIS A 4 -23.57 -5.49 16.45
N GLN A 5 -22.76 -6.52 16.73
CA GLN A 5 -21.57 -6.40 17.55
C GLN A 5 -20.57 -5.52 16.80
N THR A 6 -20.63 -4.22 17.10
CA THR A 6 -19.63 -3.24 16.67
C THR A 6 -18.40 -3.53 17.51
N ALA A 7 -17.40 -4.16 16.90
CA ALA A 7 -16.12 -4.40 17.54
C ALA A 7 -15.48 -3.05 17.86
N GLU A 8 -15.50 -2.71 19.14
CA GLU A 8 -14.81 -1.58 19.73
C GLU A 8 -13.34 -1.67 19.35
N VAL A 9 -12.85 -0.66 18.64
CA VAL A 9 -11.44 -0.53 18.30
C VAL A 9 -10.75 0.09 19.50
N ASP A 10 -10.04 -0.73 20.26
CA ASP A 10 -9.10 -0.27 21.28
C ASP A 10 -8.10 0.73 20.64
N ASP A 11 -8.21 2.00 21.05
CA ASP A 11 -7.53 3.17 20.46
C ASP A 11 -6.13 3.45 21.05
N ASP A 12 -5.58 2.56 21.89
CA ASP A 12 -4.40 2.87 22.73
C ASP A 12 -3.09 2.15 22.34
N ASN A 13 -2.95 1.67 21.09
CA ASN A 13 -1.69 1.09 20.62
C ASN A 13 -1.33 1.53 19.19
N VAL A 14 -1.35 2.85 18.97
CA VAL A 14 -0.83 3.43 17.72
C VAL A 14 0.68 3.21 17.68
N VAL A 15 1.14 2.38 16.75
CA VAL A 15 2.58 2.13 16.59
C VAL A 15 3.25 3.33 15.90
N ASP A 16 4.46 3.68 16.32
CA ASP A 16 5.18 4.83 15.74
C ASP A 16 5.60 4.62 14.27
N LEU A 17 5.90 3.37 13.91
CA LEU A 17 6.27 2.95 12.56
C LEU A 17 5.78 1.54 12.31
N LEU A 18 4.95 1.38 11.28
CA LEU A 18 4.45 0.10 10.81
C LEU A 18 5.18 -0.30 9.53
N ASP A 19 5.81 -1.47 9.52
CA ASP A 19 6.25 -2.09 8.28
C ASP A 19 5.10 -2.83 7.60
N VAL A 20 4.69 -2.32 6.45
CA VAL A 20 3.57 -2.87 5.68
C VAL A 20 3.93 -4.25 5.12
N GLU A 21 5.16 -4.44 4.63
CA GLU A 21 5.63 -5.70 4.06
C GLU A 21 5.60 -6.83 5.10
N GLU A 22 6.13 -6.56 6.29
CA GLU A 22 6.18 -7.56 7.36
C GLU A 22 4.78 -7.87 7.91
N CYS A 23 3.89 -6.87 8.02
CA CYS A 23 2.50 -7.10 8.37
C CYS A 23 1.75 -7.92 7.31
N GLY A 24 1.98 -7.62 6.03
CA GLY A 24 1.42 -8.35 4.90
C GLY A 24 1.79 -9.83 4.94
N LYS A 25 3.08 -10.14 5.12
CA LYS A 25 3.59 -11.52 5.23
C LYS A 25 3.01 -12.25 6.44
N ALA A 26 2.90 -11.58 7.59
CA ALA A 26 2.31 -12.14 8.81
C ALA A 26 0.81 -12.41 8.65
N GLY A 27 0.14 -11.79 7.67
CA GLY A 27 -1.29 -11.97 7.41
C GLY A 27 -2.19 -11.41 8.51
N ARG A 28 -1.66 -10.58 9.39
CA ARG A 28 -2.41 -9.90 10.45
C ARG A 28 -3.06 -8.64 9.89
N LYS A 29 -4.08 -8.11 10.57
CA LYS A 29 -4.57 -6.76 10.27
C LYS A 29 -3.50 -5.76 10.71
N PRO A 30 -3.00 -4.89 9.82
CA PRO A 30 -2.07 -3.85 10.24
C PRO A 30 -2.75 -2.95 11.29
N PRO A 31 -2.10 -2.68 12.44
CA PRO A 31 -2.60 -1.68 13.39
C PRO A 31 -2.52 -0.28 12.76
N LYS A 32 -3.26 0.68 13.32
CA LYS A 32 -3.05 2.08 12.96
C LYS A 32 -1.65 2.51 13.41
N ALA A 33 -0.98 3.29 12.58
CA ALA A 33 0.38 3.74 12.82
C ALA A 33 0.52 5.23 12.51
N ARG A 34 1.48 5.90 13.15
CA ARG A 34 1.83 7.28 12.80
C ARG A 34 2.56 7.36 11.48
N ARG A 35 3.36 6.33 11.18
CA ARG A 35 4.16 6.21 9.96
C ARG A 35 4.08 4.80 9.40
N TYR A 36 4.14 4.71 8.09
CA TYR A 36 4.06 3.50 7.32
C TYR A 36 5.33 3.35 6.49
N ARG A 37 6.08 2.27 6.73
CA ARG A 37 7.20 1.86 5.88
C ARG A 37 6.67 0.98 4.77
N ILE A 38 6.65 1.51 3.57
CA ILE A 38 6.28 0.81 2.34
C ILE A 38 7.51 0.48 1.52
N ARG A 39 7.46 -0.61 0.75
CA ARG A 39 8.47 -0.94 -0.25
C ARG A 39 7.91 -0.72 -1.64
N ILE A 40 8.59 0.09 -2.45
CA ILE A 40 8.31 0.27 -3.86
C ILE A 40 9.53 -0.21 -4.63
N ASP A 41 9.36 -1.25 -5.47
CA ASP A 41 10.44 -1.99 -6.12
C ASP A 41 11.46 -2.55 -5.10
N LYS A 42 12.63 -1.93 -5.01
CA LYS A 42 13.73 -2.30 -4.09
C LYS A 42 13.90 -1.29 -2.95
N GLU A 43 13.31 -0.11 -3.08
CA GLU A 43 13.48 1.01 -2.16
C GLU A 43 12.38 1.03 -1.10
N ARG A 44 12.74 1.48 0.10
CA ARG A 44 11.80 1.62 1.22
C ARG A 44 11.55 3.09 1.50
N TYR A 45 10.29 3.46 1.62
CA TYR A 45 9.84 4.81 1.90
C TYR A 45 9.05 4.81 3.20
N VAL A 46 9.17 5.89 3.96
CA VAL A 46 8.37 6.13 5.17
C VAL A 46 7.42 7.27 4.88
N VAL A 47 6.13 7.01 5.03
CA VAL A 47 5.06 7.98 4.80
C VAL A 47 4.20 8.12 6.05
N GLU A 48 3.64 9.30 6.26
CA GLU A 48 2.82 9.64 7.44
C GLU A 48 1.32 9.51 7.19
N VAL A 49 0.95 9.02 6.00
CA VAL A 49 -0.43 8.79 5.58
C VAL A 49 -0.72 7.30 5.51
N PRO A 50 -1.92 6.85 5.88
CA PRO A 50 -2.32 5.43 5.84
C PRO A 50 -2.62 4.93 4.41
N GLU A 51 -2.75 5.84 3.46
CA GLU A 51 -3.09 5.55 2.08
C GLU A 51 -2.52 6.60 1.13
N MET A 52 -2.27 6.22 -0.12
CA MET A 52 -1.81 7.12 -1.19
C MET A 52 -2.39 6.70 -2.53
N THR A 53 -2.55 7.65 -3.46
CA THR A 53 -2.92 7.32 -4.84
C THR A 53 -1.77 6.65 -5.59
N GLY A 54 -2.09 5.89 -6.64
CA GLY A 54 -1.08 5.31 -7.53
C GLY A 54 -0.13 6.38 -8.09
N ARG A 55 -0.66 7.55 -8.48
CA ARG A 55 0.12 8.72 -8.90
C ARG A 55 1.10 9.16 -7.82
N ALA A 56 0.64 9.31 -6.58
CA ALA A 56 1.49 9.77 -5.49
C ALA A 56 2.60 8.75 -5.17
N LEU A 57 2.31 7.46 -5.24
CA LEU A 57 3.30 6.40 -5.07
C LEU A 57 4.36 6.39 -6.19
N LEU A 58 3.95 6.58 -7.44
CA LEU A 58 4.86 6.70 -8.58
C LEU A 58 5.79 7.91 -8.42
N VAL A 59 5.23 9.08 -8.09
CA VAL A 59 6.00 10.29 -7.84
C VAL A 59 6.96 10.10 -6.66
N LEU A 60 6.52 9.48 -5.56
CA LEU A 60 7.36 9.15 -4.40
C LEU A 60 8.55 8.26 -4.78
N ALA A 61 8.35 7.33 -5.71
CA ALA A 61 9.40 6.46 -6.24
C ALA A 61 10.24 7.10 -7.37
N GLY A 62 10.09 8.40 -7.62
CA GLY A 62 10.82 9.13 -8.66
C GLY A 62 10.35 8.81 -10.09
N LYS A 63 9.19 8.18 -10.27
CA LYS A 63 8.61 7.81 -11.57
C LYS A 63 7.79 8.96 -12.12
N THR A 64 8.48 9.94 -12.69
CA THR A 64 7.87 11.13 -13.29
C THR A 64 8.24 11.23 -14.77
N PRO A 65 7.28 11.46 -15.69
CA PRO A 65 5.84 11.64 -15.42
C PRO A 65 5.16 10.30 -15.07
N PRO A 66 4.23 10.28 -14.08
CA PRO A 66 3.59 9.05 -13.61
C PRO A 66 2.76 8.34 -14.69
N GLU A 67 2.29 9.06 -15.71
CA GLU A 67 1.54 8.52 -16.85
C GLU A 67 2.35 7.55 -17.72
N GLN A 68 3.68 7.53 -17.56
CA GLN A 68 4.58 6.60 -18.28
C GLN A 68 4.86 5.33 -17.47
N PHE A 69 4.20 5.14 -16.33
CA PHE A 69 4.45 3.99 -15.46
C PHE A 69 3.13 3.39 -14.97
N THR A 70 3.13 2.08 -14.79
CA THR A 70 2.11 1.38 -14.00
C THR A 70 2.65 1.10 -12.62
N ILE A 71 1.74 1.01 -11.64
CA ILE A 71 2.05 0.54 -10.30
C ILE A 71 1.08 -0.57 -9.92
N SER A 72 1.60 -1.60 -9.27
CA SER A 72 0.82 -2.72 -8.76
C SER A 72 1.24 -3.05 -7.33
N GLN A 73 0.30 -3.55 -6.54
CA GLN A 73 0.57 -4.10 -5.22
C GLN A 73 0.61 -5.62 -5.28
N LYS A 74 1.64 -6.19 -4.68
CA LYS A 74 1.70 -7.63 -4.43
C LYS A 74 1.08 -7.92 -3.06
N LEU A 75 0.14 -8.85 -3.05
CA LEU A 75 -0.52 -9.35 -1.87
C LEU A 75 0.05 -10.70 -1.42
N ARG A 76 -0.15 -11.03 -0.15
CA ARG A 76 0.13 -12.33 0.44
C ARG A 76 -0.57 -13.43 -0.36
N GLY A 77 0.17 -14.48 -0.68
CA GLY A 77 -0.30 -15.55 -1.57
C GLY A 77 0.07 -15.35 -3.04
N GLY A 78 0.76 -14.25 -3.38
CA GLY A 78 1.32 -14.03 -4.72
C GLY A 78 0.38 -13.32 -5.69
N GLN A 79 -0.85 -13.03 -5.28
CA GLN A 79 -1.78 -12.21 -6.07
C GLN A 79 -1.19 -10.80 -6.26
N THR A 80 -1.35 -10.25 -7.46
CA THR A 80 -0.93 -8.88 -7.78
C THR A 80 -2.13 -8.11 -8.30
N GLU A 81 -2.31 -6.89 -7.82
CA GLU A 81 -3.40 -6.01 -8.23
C GLU A 81 -2.80 -4.70 -8.76
N THR A 82 -3.22 -4.28 -9.95
CA THR A 82 -2.85 -2.98 -10.51
C THR A 82 -3.60 -1.87 -9.78
N ILE A 83 -2.91 -0.76 -9.51
CA ILE A 83 -3.48 0.45 -8.91
C ILE A 83 -3.44 1.53 -9.99
N GLY A 84 -4.60 2.04 -10.40
CA GLY A 84 -4.70 3.17 -11.31
C GLY A 84 -4.08 4.44 -10.72
N LEU A 85 -3.83 5.44 -11.57
CA LEU A 85 -3.19 6.70 -11.13
C LEU A 85 -4.01 7.42 -10.05
N ASP A 86 -5.33 7.38 -10.16
CA ASP A 86 -6.26 8.03 -9.24
C ASP A 86 -6.86 7.04 -8.22
N ASP A 87 -6.51 5.75 -8.32
CA ASP A 87 -6.92 4.74 -7.35
C ASP A 87 -6.08 4.84 -6.07
N VAL A 88 -6.71 4.54 -4.94
CA VAL A 88 -6.09 4.61 -3.61
C VAL A 88 -5.54 3.25 -3.19
N ALA A 89 -4.26 3.23 -2.81
CA ALA A 89 -3.62 2.11 -2.15
C ALA A 89 -3.68 2.29 -0.63
N ASP A 90 -4.43 1.41 0.04
CA ASP A 90 -4.56 1.38 1.50
C ASP A 90 -3.43 0.53 2.13
N PHE A 91 -2.55 1.16 2.92
CA PHE A 91 -1.44 0.49 3.61
C PHE A 91 -1.89 -0.29 4.86
N THR A 92 -3.13 -0.06 5.31
CA THR A 92 -3.79 -0.82 6.37
C THR A 92 -4.56 -2.03 5.83
N ARG A 93 -4.58 -2.21 4.51
CA ARG A 93 -5.15 -3.40 3.89
C ARG A 93 -4.37 -4.65 4.27
N ARG A 94 -5.10 -5.71 4.60
CA ARG A 94 -4.50 -7.01 4.94
C ARG A 94 -3.74 -7.60 3.76
N GLY A 95 -2.53 -8.06 4.04
CA GLY A 95 -1.75 -8.85 3.09
C GLY A 95 -0.93 -8.04 2.09
N VAL A 96 -0.90 -6.71 2.14
CA VAL A 96 -0.04 -5.91 1.26
C VAL A 96 1.43 -6.19 1.59
N GLU A 97 2.19 -6.72 0.63
CA GLU A 97 3.61 -7.03 0.83
C GLU A 97 4.51 -5.93 0.27
N ARG A 98 4.26 -5.48 -0.96
CA ARG A 98 5.10 -4.47 -1.64
C ARG A 98 4.38 -3.88 -2.83
N PHE A 99 4.86 -2.74 -3.30
CA PHE A 99 4.50 -2.13 -4.56
C PHE A 99 5.58 -2.37 -5.60
N MET A 100 5.18 -2.47 -6.86
CA MET A 100 6.06 -2.71 -8.00
C MET A 100 5.67 -1.76 -9.11
N THR A 101 6.66 -1.10 -9.69
CA THR A 101 6.48 -0.19 -10.83
C THR A 101 7.03 -0.82 -12.09
N LEU A 102 6.36 -0.56 -13.21
CA LEU A 102 6.84 -0.95 -14.53
C LEU A 102 6.65 0.24 -15.48
N PRO A 103 7.64 0.54 -16.34
CA PRO A 103 7.40 1.45 -17.46
C PRO A 103 6.20 0.94 -18.27
N LEU A 104 5.31 1.85 -18.65
CA LEU A 104 4.37 1.59 -19.73
C LEU A 104 5.22 1.56 -21.00
N ASP A 105 5.61 0.36 -21.44
CA ASP A 105 6.04 0.21 -22.82
C ASP A 105 4.83 0.62 -23.66
N GLN A 106 4.98 1.74 -24.36
CA GLN A 106 4.07 2.08 -25.43
C GLN A 106 4.26 1.00 -26.49
N THR A 107 3.44 -0.06 -26.46
CA THR A 107 3.15 -0.77 -27.71
C THR A 107 2.34 0.22 -28.54
N GLU A 108 3.06 1.11 -29.23
CA GLU A 108 2.61 1.78 -30.44
C GLU A 108 2.27 0.69 -31.47
N GLY A 109 1.05 0.73 -32.02
CA GLY A 109 0.65 -0.11 -33.16
C GLY A 109 -0.74 -0.70 -33.04
#